data_AF-A0A137S8Z4-F1
#
_entry.id   AF-A0A137S8Z4-F1
#
_cell.length_a   1.000
_cell.length_b   1.000
_cell.length_c   1.000
_cell.angle_alpha   90.00
_cell.angle_beta   90.00
_cell.angle_gamma   90.00
#
_symmetry.space_group_name_H-M   'P 1'
#
loop_
_entity.id
_entity.type
_entity.pdbx_description
1 polymer ?
#
loop_
_entity_poly.entity_id
_entity_poly.type
_entity_poly.pdbx_seq_one_letter_code
_entity_poly.pdbx_strand_id
1 'polypeptide(L)'
;MKIKTMLFSALLAFSVSGSAFAYTIAGGTDVGGIDSFLGKIENMNPSDPATEATWASGIVGTTLTFTGKSDPANFQVTVEDSGIVAFKLLTTPSYFLLKDARTHVLFKNEPNMDWGVFRLLDYFKDKENLQLSHLTEFNGGTVTVPEPGTLGLLGLGILGLLTVRRKLQRTA
;
A
#
# COMPACT_ATOMS: atom_id res chain seq x y z
N MET A 1 24.61 -24.44 29.53
CA MET A 1 23.39 -23.88 28.89
C MET A 1 23.20 -24.56 27.53
N LYS A 2 22.94 -25.87 27.49
CA LYS A 2 21.63 -26.53 27.39
C LYS A 2 20.78 -26.01 26.22
N ILE A 3 20.93 -26.71 25.08
CA ILE A 3 20.15 -26.70 23.82
C ILE A 3 18.67 -26.29 23.93
N LYS A 4 18.02 -26.55 25.09
CA LYS A 4 16.65 -26.13 25.39
C LYS A 4 16.45 -24.60 25.32
N THR A 5 17.46 -23.79 25.64
CA THR A 5 17.34 -22.33 25.61
C THR A 5 17.45 -21.76 24.19
N MET A 6 18.18 -22.42 23.27
CA MET A 6 18.26 -22.01 21.87
C MET A 6 17.01 -22.36 21.06
N LEU A 7 16.36 -23.49 21.36
CA LEU A 7 15.12 -23.89 20.70
C LEU A 7 13.97 -22.92 20.98
N PHE A 8 13.95 -22.32 22.18
CA PHE A 8 12.92 -21.37 22.60
C PHE A 8 13.05 -20.02 21.88
N SER A 9 14.27 -19.55 21.62
CA SER A 9 14.53 -18.32 20.87
C SER A 9 14.21 -18.44 19.38
N ALA A 10 14.44 -19.61 18.78
CA ALA A 10 14.12 -19.87 17.38
C ALA A 10 12.60 -19.98 17.15
N LEU A 11 11.84 -20.50 18.12
CA LEU A 11 10.39 -20.63 17.99
C LEU A 11 9.66 -19.27 18.14
N LEU A 12 10.21 -18.34 18.93
CA LEU A 12 9.67 -16.98 19.04
C LEU A 12 9.80 -16.19 17.73
N ALA A 13 10.85 -16.42 16.95
CA ALA A 13 11.11 -15.69 15.70
C ALA A 13 10.11 -16.01 14.57
N PHE A 14 9.44 -17.18 14.61
CA PHE A 14 8.40 -17.54 13.64
C PHE A 14 7.00 -17.04 14.01
N SER A 15 6.81 -16.48 15.21
CA SER A 15 5.49 -16.05 15.69
C SER A 15 5.07 -14.64 15.27
N VAL A 16 5.92 -13.89 14.54
CA VAL A 16 5.67 -12.50 14.12
C VAL A 16 5.63 -12.34 12.59
N SER A 17 5.24 -13.38 11.85
CA SER A 17 4.87 -13.22 10.43
C SER A 17 3.43 -12.75 10.36
N GLY A 18 3.23 -11.42 10.36
CA GLY A 18 1.94 -10.83 10.01
C GLY A 18 1.58 -11.20 8.56
N SER A 19 0.40 -11.77 8.36
CA SER A 19 -0.15 -12.03 7.03
C SER A 19 -0.53 -10.70 6.39
N ALA A 20 0.28 -10.24 5.43
CA ALA A 20 -0.10 -9.18 4.51
C ALA A 20 -0.83 -9.83 3.32
N PHE A 21 -2.11 -9.49 3.14
CA PHE A 21 -2.87 -9.89 1.94
C PHE A 21 -2.66 -8.82 0.87
N ALA A 22 -2.21 -9.24 -0.29
CA ALA A 22 -2.03 -8.39 -1.46
C ALA A 22 -3.00 -8.84 -2.55
N TYR A 23 -3.51 -7.86 -3.31
CA TYR A 23 -4.35 -8.07 -4.47
C TYR A 23 -3.54 -8.02 -5.74
N THR A 24 -4.03 -8.67 -6.79
CA THR A 24 -3.39 -8.65 -8.11
C THR A 24 -4.36 -8.14 -9.17
N ILE A 25 -3.83 -7.51 -10.21
CA ILE A 25 -4.59 -7.12 -11.42
C ILE A 25 -4.27 -8.06 -12.58
N ALA A 26 -5.07 -7.94 -13.65
CA ALA A 26 -4.84 -8.70 -14.88
C ALA A 26 -3.36 -8.58 -15.35
N GLY A 27 -2.71 -9.72 -15.54
CA GLY A 27 -1.27 -9.79 -15.81
C GLY A 27 -0.40 -10.18 -14.61
N GLY A 28 -0.99 -10.38 -13.43
CA GLY A 28 -0.29 -10.87 -12.23
C GLY A 28 0.51 -9.80 -11.49
N THR A 29 0.27 -8.52 -11.80
CA THR A 29 0.90 -7.40 -11.08
C THR A 29 0.29 -7.29 -9.68
N ASP A 30 1.13 -7.35 -8.66
CA ASP A 30 0.78 -7.06 -7.27
C ASP A 30 0.48 -5.56 -7.11
N VAL A 31 -0.68 -5.24 -6.57
CA VAL A 31 -1.14 -3.86 -6.30
C VAL A 31 -1.24 -3.54 -4.81
N GLY A 32 -0.86 -4.48 -3.93
CA GLY A 32 -0.90 -4.28 -2.48
C GLY A 32 -2.26 -4.58 -1.84
N GLY A 33 -2.40 -4.18 -0.58
CA GLY A 33 -3.62 -4.35 0.22
C GLY A 33 -4.58 -3.17 0.09
N ILE A 34 -5.77 -3.30 0.66
CA ILE A 34 -6.77 -2.21 0.68
C ILE A 34 -6.27 -1.03 1.54
N ASP A 35 -6.37 0.17 0.98
CA ASP A 35 -6.06 1.44 1.62
C ASP A 35 -7.06 1.85 2.69
N SER A 36 -6.56 2.61 3.66
CA SER A 36 -7.32 3.07 4.81
C SER A 36 -8.21 4.26 4.44
N PHE A 37 -9.53 4.09 4.55
CA PHE A 37 -10.50 5.17 4.41
C PHE A 37 -10.37 6.18 5.56
N LEU A 38 -10.36 7.47 5.22
CA LEU A 38 -10.28 8.55 6.21
C LEU A 38 -11.54 9.41 6.27
N GLY A 39 -12.15 9.69 5.12
CA GLY A 39 -13.30 10.59 5.09
C GLY A 39 -13.95 10.71 3.73
N LYS A 40 -15.22 11.11 3.75
CA LYS A 40 -16.04 11.38 2.58
C LYS A 40 -16.75 12.71 2.75
N ILE A 41 -16.82 13.50 1.69
CA ILE A 41 -17.65 14.71 1.61
C ILE A 41 -18.42 14.72 0.30
N GLU A 42 -19.71 15.01 0.40
CA GLU A 42 -20.59 15.18 -0.75
C GLU A 42 -20.82 16.68 -0.97
N ASN A 43 -21.01 17.09 -2.24
CA ASN A 43 -21.33 18.47 -2.62
C ASN A 43 -20.27 19.53 -2.26
N MET A 44 -18.98 19.19 -2.31
CA MET A 44 -17.91 20.19 -2.11
C MET A 44 -17.98 21.30 -3.17
N ASN A 45 -18.00 22.55 -2.72
CA ASN A 45 -18.02 23.74 -3.57
C ASN A 45 -17.32 24.93 -2.88
N PRO A 46 -16.27 25.53 -3.47
CA PRO A 46 -15.62 25.13 -4.72
C PRO A 46 -14.88 23.79 -4.57
N SER A 47 -14.75 23.06 -5.69
CA SER A 47 -14.03 21.78 -5.75
C SER A 47 -12.72 22.00 -6.53
N ASP A 48 -11.91 22.91 -6.00
CA ASP A 48 -10.57 23.23 -6.49
C ASP A 48 -9.49 22.56 -5.62
N PRO A 49 -8.25 22.39 -6.15
CA PRO A 49 -7.19 21.71 -5.41
C PRO A 49 -6.86 22.34 -4.05
N ALA A 50 -7.03 23.66 -3.90
CA ALA A 50 -6.76 24.35 -2.64
C ALA A 50 -7.80 23.99 -1.57
N THR A 51 -9.07 23.91 -1.97
CA THR A 51 -10.19 23.52 -1.11
C THR A 51 -10.13 22.04 -0.76
N GLU A 52 -9.80 21.18 -1.74
CA GLU A 52 -9.54 19.76 -1.52
C GLU A 52 -8.40 19.53 -0.53
N ALA A 53 -7.27 20.23 -0.71
CA ALA A 53 -6.12 20.13 0.19
C ALA A 53 -6.46 20.64 1.60
N THR A 54 -7.21 21.74 1.72
CA THR A 54 -7.63 22.29 3.01
C THR A 54 -8.55 21.34 3.76
N TRP A 55 -9.55 20.78 3.07
CA TRP A 55 -10.45 19.79 3.66
C TRP A 55 -9.69 18.53 4.08
N ALA A 56 -8.87 17.98 3.19
CA ALA A 56 -8.10 16.78 3.48
C ALA A 56 -7.10 17.00 4.64
N SER A 57 -6.46 18.18 4.69
CA SER A 57 -5.60 18.57 5.82
C SER A 57 -6.36 18.63 7.15
N GLY A 58 -7.61 19.10 7.12
CA GLY A 58 -8.50 19.12 8.28
C GLY A 58 -8.88 17.73 8.78
N ILE A 59 -9.06 16.75 7.88
CA ILE A 59 -9.35 15.35 8.26
C ILE A 59 -8.13 14.67 8.86
N VAL A 60 -6.96 14.85 8.25
CA VAL A 60 -5.71 14.19 8.71
C VAL A 60 -5.14 14.87 9.96
N GLY A 61 -5.45 16.14 10.20
CA GLY A 61 -4.87 16.93 11.29
C GLY A 61 -3.44 17.42 11.01
N THR A 62 -3.04 17.44 9.74
CA THR A 62 -1.73 17.94 9.28
C THR A 62 -1.87 18.61 7.91
N THR A 63 -0.95 19.51 7.57
CA THR A 63 -0.94 20.16 6.27
C THR A 63 -0.54 19.17 5.18
N LEU A 64 -1.45 18.90 4.25
CA LEU A 64 -1.22 18.11 3.06
C LEU A 64 -0.74 19.00 1.91
N THR A 65 0.35 18.61 1.27
CA THR A 65 0.90 19.31 0.10
C THR A 65 0.46 18.58 -1.16
N PHE A 66 -0.18 19.28 -2.08
CA PHE A 66 -0.52 18.76 -3.39
C PHE A 66 0.74 18.34 -4.15
N THR A 67 0.76 17.12 -4.68
CA THR A 67 1.90 16.58 -5.42
C THR A 67 1.58 16.31 -6.89
N GLY A 68 0.38 15.78 -7.16
CA GLY A 68 0.01 15.38 -8.52
C GLY A 68 -1.49 15.21 -8.67
N LYS A 69 -1.93 15.18 -9.93
CA LYS A 69 -3.31 14.89 -10.29
C LYS A 69 -3.37 14.04 -11.56
N SER A 70 -4.20 13.00 -11.54
CA SER A 70 -4.58 12.18 -12.69
C SER A 70 -5.99 12.53 -13.16
N ASP A 71 -6.16 12.90 -14.43
CA ASP A 71 -7.45 13.29 -15.02
C ASP A 71 -7.48 12.84 -16.50
N PRO A 72 -8.32 11.85 -16.88
CA PRO A 72 -9.25 11.08 -16.03
C PRO A 72 -8.52 10.04 -15.15
N ALA A 73 -9.14 9.66 -14.02
CA ALA A 73 -8.60 8.61 -13.17
C ALA A 73 -9.00 7.22 -13.71
N ASN A 74 -8.02 6.48 -14.24
CA ASN A 74 -8.24 5.13 -14.76
C ASN A 74 -8.04 4.08 -13.66
N PHE A 75 -8.96 3.12 -13.54
CA PHE A 75 -8.92 2.05 -12.55
C PHE A 75 -8.92 0.68 -13.21
N GLN A 76 -8.36 -0.30 -12.50
CA GLN A 76 -8.31 -1.69 -12.89
C GLN A 76 -8.97 -2.53 -11.79
N VAL A 77 -9.73 -3.54 -12.18
CA VAL A 77 -10.39 -4.45 -11.24
C VAL A 77 -9.41 -5.53 -10.83
N THR A 78 -9.38 -5.87 -9.53
CA THR A 78 -8.52 -6.94 -9.03
C THR A 78 -9.05 -8.32 -9.41
N VAL A 79 -8.15 -9.29 -9.54
CA VAL A 79 -8.46 -10.66 -9.96
C VAL A 79 -9.20 -11.43 -8.86
N GLU A 80 -8.84 -11.17 -7.60
CA GLU A 80 -9.39 -11.88 -6.44
C GLU A 80 -10.80 -11.43 -6.09
N ASP A 81 -11.13 -10.16 -6.30
CA ASP A 81 -12.43 -9.58 -6.00
C ASP A 81 -12.82 -8.51 -7.02
N SER A 82 -13.94 -8.73 -7.70
CA SER A 82 -14.50 -7.77 -8.64
C SER A 82 -14.89 -6.44 -7.97
N GLY A 83 -15.19 -6.46 -6.66
CA GLY A 83 -15.56 -5.31 -5.81
C GLY A 83 -14.41 -4.34 -5.53
N ILE A 84 -13.17 -4.81 -5.67
CA ILE A 84 -11.95 -4.07 -5.36
C ILE A 84 -11.33 -3.56 -6.66
N VAL A 85 -10.95 -2.30 -6.61
CA VAL A 85 -10.29 -1.63 -7.73
C VAL A 85 -8.96 -1.06 -7.28
N ALA A 86 -8.01 -1.07 -8.20
CA ALA A 86 -6.70 -0.48 -8.05
C ALA A 86 -6.50 0.59 -9.11
N PHE A 87 -5.95 1.74 -8.74
CA PHE A 87 -5.47 2.75 -9.68
C PHE A 87 -3.96 2.90 -9.55
N LYS A 88 -3.33 3.27 -10.65
CA LYS A 88 -1.90 3.57 -10.66
C LYS A 88 -1.70 5.02 -10.22
N LEU A 89 -0.90 5.22 -9.18
CA LEU A 89 -0.48 6.52 -8.69
C LEU A 89 0.68 7.05 -9.57
N LEU A 90 0.72 8.37 -9.77
CA LEU A 90 1.83 9.06 -10.44
C LEU A 90 3.08 9.05 -9.58
N THR A 91 2.90 9.17 -8.27
CA THR A 91 3.97 9.18 -7.27
C THR A 91 3.71 8.13 -6.19
N THR A 92 4.40 8.23 -5.05
CA THR A 92 4.04 7.47 -3.83
C THR A 92 3.46 8.41 -2.79
N PRO A 93 2.24 8.93 -3.00
CA PRO A 93 1.60 9.80 -2.04
C PRO A 93 1.30 9.07 -0.74
N SER A 94 1.37 9.79 0.37
CA SER A 94 0.89 9.28 1.66
C SER A 94 -0.65 9.25 1.72
N TYR A 95 -1.29 10.13 0.96
CA TYR A 95 -2.75 10.24 0.89
C TYR A 95 -3.18 10.55 -0.53
N PHE A 96 -4.31 9.99 -0.93
CA PHE A 96 -4.92 10.28 -2.22
C PHE A 96 -6.41 10.55 -2.04
N LEU A 97 -6.94 11.38 -2.93
CA LEU A 97 -8.34 11.78 -2.92
C LEU A 97 -8.95 11.46 -4.28
N LEU A 98 -10.05 10.71 -4.25
CA LEU A 98 -10.84 10.41 -5.44
C LEU A 98 -12.02 11.34 -5.52
N LYS A 99 -12.24 11.88 -6.73
CA LYS A 99 -13.40 12.69 -7.04
C LYS A 99 -14.29 12.00 -8.07
N ASP A 100 -15.57 11.92 -7.74
CA ASP A 100 -16.64 11.57 -8.66
C ASP A 100 -17.70 12.70 -8.62
N ALA A 101 -17.76 13.49 -9.70
CA ALA A 101 -18.57 14.70 -9.78
C ALA A 101 -18.32 15.70 -8.63
N ARG A 102 -19.14 15.67 -7.56
CA ARG A 102 -18.99 16.53 -6.36
C ARG A 102 -18.68 15.75 -5.08
N THR A 103 -18.57 14.43 -5.19
CA THR A 103 -18.23 13.54 -4.09
C THR A 103 -16.72 13.37 -4.04
N HIS A 104 -16.13 13.64 -2.88
CA HIS A 104 -14.70 13.48 -2.63
C HIS A 104 -14.51 12.46 -1.52
N VAL A 105 -13.59 11.54 -1.75
CA VAL A 105 -13.27 10.46 -0.80
C VAL A 105 -11.77 10.46 -0.59
N LEU A 106 -11.36 10.60 0.67
CA LEU A 106 -9.97 10.64 1.08
C LEU A 106 -9.56 9.29 1.66
N PHE A 107 -8.40 8.83 1.21
CA PHE A 107 -7.77 7.62 1.68
C PHE A 107 -6.32 7.90 2.08
N LYS A 108 -5.84 7.11 3.02
CA LYS A 108 -4.43 6.99 3.37
C LYS A 108 -3.86 5.82 2.60
N ASN A 109 -2.82 6.10 1.82
CA ASN A 109 -2.08 5.08 1.09
C ASN A 109 -1.30 4.24 2.10
N GLU A 110 -1.58 2.94 2.17
CA GLU A 110 -0.77 2.04 2.99
C GLU A 110 0.60 1.84 2.32
N PRO A 111 1.67 1.64 3.12
CA PRO A 111 3.03 1.79 2.62
C PRO A 111 3.39 0.81 1.51
N ASN A 112 4.18 1.34 0.55
CA ASN A 112 5.04 0.65 -0.42
C ASN A 112 4.49 0.24 -1.80
N MET A 113 3.40 0.80 -2.33
CA MET A 113 3.04 0.50 -3.73
C MET A 113 2.69 1.77 -4.53
N ASP A 114 3.03 1.77 -5.81
CA ASP A 114 2.63 2.78 -6.82
C ASP A 114 1.13 2.69 -7.15
N TRP A 115 0.35 2.06 -6.28
CA TRP A 115 -1.04 1.69 -6.48
C TRP A 115 -1.81 2.05 -5.24
N GLY A 116 -3.02 2.58 -5.42
CA GLY A 116 -3.99 2.62 -4.34
C GLY A 116 -5.18 1.72 -4.66
N VAL A 117 -5.64 1.01 -3.64
CA VAL A 117 -6.56 -0.11 -3.72
C VAL A 117 -7.71 0.11 -2.74
N PHE A 118 -8.95 0.09 -3.23
CA PHE A 118 -10.11 0.28 -2.37
C PHE A 118 -11.36 -0.40 -2.93
N ARG A 119 -12.38 -0.57 -2.09
CA ARG A 119 -13.69 -1.07 -2.52
C ARG A 119 -14.53 0.07 -3.10
N LEU A 120 -14.79 0.01 -4.40
CA LEU A 120 -15.45 1.09 -5.12
C LEU A 120 -16.91 1.28 -4.65
N LEU A 121 -17.64 0.17 -4.46
CA LEU A 121 -19.06 0.17 -4.10
C LEU A 121 -19.35 0.62 -2.66
N ASP A 122 -18.34 0.61 -1.78
CA ASP A 122 -18.50 1.05 -0.39
C ASP A 122 -18.65 2.58 -0.31
N TYR A 123 -18.11 3.31 -1.29
CA TYR A 123 -18.04 4.78 -1.27
C TYR A 123 -18.82 5.43 -2.41
N PHE A 124 -18.94 4.72 -3.54
CA PHE A 124 -19.59 5.20 -4.76
C PHE A 124 -20.68 4.21 -5.20
N LYS A 125 -21.85 4.72 -5.59
CA LYS A 125 -23.06 3.88 -5.71
C LYS A 125 -23.10 3.00 -6.96
N ASP A 126 -22.50 3.41 -8.07
CA ASP A 126 -22.66 2.73 -9.37
C ASP A 126 -21.35 2.57 -10.15
N LYS A 127 -20.89 1.33 -10.36
CA LYS A 127 -19.72 1.00 -11.20
C LYS A 127 -19.84 1.44 -12.66
N GLU A 128 -21.04 1.38 -13.21
CA GLU A 128 -21.29 1.62 -14.64
C GLU A 128 -21.38 3.11 -14.98
N ASN A 129 -21.70 3.96 -13.99
CA ASN A 129 -21.81 5.42 -14.16
C ASN A 129 -20.68 6.20 -13.48
N LEU A 130 -19.68 5.50 -12.92
CA LEU A 130 -18.57 6.14 -12.24
C LEU A 130 -17.67 6.87 -13.23
N GLN A 131 -17.81 8.19 -13.27
CA GLN A 131 -16.89 9.08 -13.96
C GLN A 131 -15.92 9.62 -12.91
N LEU A 132 -14.96 8.77 -12.50
CA LEU A 132 -13.84 9.20 -11.66
C LEU A 132 -13.11 10.34 -12.38
N SER A 133 -13.47 11.56 -11.99
CA SER A 133 -13.15 12.77 -12.73
C SER A 133 -11.67 13.05 -12.58
N HIS A 134 -11.19 12.98 -11.35
CA HIS A 134 -9.76 13.03 -11.10
C HIS A 134 -9.38 12.34 -9.80
N LEU A 135 -8.09 12.01 -9.72
CA LEU A 135 -7.42 11.57 -8.52
C LEU A 135 -6.39 12.62 -8.15
N THR A 136 -6.45 13.12 -6.91
CA THR A 136 -5.51 14.10 -6.34
C THR A 136 -4.56 13.39 -5.38
N GLU A 137 -3.27 13.65 -5.50
CA GLU A 137 -2.21 13.04 -4.69
C GLU A 137 -1.62 14.06 -3.71
N PHE A 138 -1.42 13.63 -2.46
CA PHE A 138 -0.85 14.46 -1.40
C PHE A 138 0.40 13.83 -0.78
N ASN A 139 1.38 14.69 -0.49
CA ASN A 139 2.63 14.33 0.18
C ASN A 139 3.34 13.14 -0.52
N GLY A 140 3.50 13.22 -1.83
CA GLY A 140 4.25 12.22 -2.61
C GLY A 140 5.74 12.46 -2.59
N GLY A 141 6.49 11.36 -2.49
CA GLY A 141 7.94 11.32 -2.64
C GLY A 141 8.37 10.35 -3.75
N THR A 142 9.68 10.34 -4.05
CA THR A 142 10.34 9.23 -4.74
C THR A 142 10.71 8.16 -3.71
N VAL A 143 10.22 6.94 -3.88
CA VAL A 143 10.64 5.81 -3.05
C VAL A 143 11.98 5.26 -3.53
N THR A 144 12.96 5.28 -2.63
CA THR A 144 14.02 4.29 -2.62
C THR A 144 13.46 3.06 -1.92
N VAL A 145 13.16 2.02 -2.69
CA VAL A 145 12.79 0.70 -2.16
C VAL A 145 13.94 0.22 -1.27
N PRO A 146 13.73 0.04 0.06
CA PRO A 146 14.68 -0.72 0.85
C PRO A 146 14.72 -2.12 0.25
N GLU A 147 15.90 -2.51 -0.23
CA GLU A 147 16.10 -3.82 -0.85
C GLU A 147 15.45 -4.90 0.03
N PRO A 148 14.65 -5.80 -0.56
CA PRO A 148 13.96 -6.83 0.20
C PRO A 148 14.95 -7.54 1.13
N GLY A 149 14.60 -7.66 2.42
CA GLY A 149 15.44 -8.33 3.41
C GLY A 149 15.78 -9.80 3.07
N THR A 150 15.21 -10.34 1.98
CA THR A 150 15.57 -11.61 1.37
C THR A 150 17.05 -11.72 1.02
N LEU A 151 17.74 -10.63 0.63
CA LEU A 151 19.19 -10.65 0.40
C LEU A 151 19.98 -10.85 1.70
N GLY A 152 19.54 -10.18 2.78
CA GLY A 152 20.11 -10.39 4.11
C GLY A 152 19.87 -11.82 4.61
N LEU A 153 18.67 -12.36 4.39
CA LEU A 153 18.28 -13.72 4.77
C LEU A 153 19.02 -14.79 3.95
N LEU A 154 19.21 -14.55 2.65
CA LEU A 154 20.03 -15.39 1.78
C LEU A 154 21.49 -15.39 2.26
N GLY A 155 22.05 -14.23 2.59
CA GLY A 155 23.39 -14.09 3.15
C GLY A 155 23.55 -14.86 4.47
N LEU A 156 22.58 -14.74 5.38
CA LEU A 156 22.56 -15.48 6.64
C LEU A 156 22.41 -17.00 6.43
N GLY A 157 21.60 -17.43 5.45
CA GLY A 157 21.45 -18.83 5.07
C GLY A 157 22.76 -19.44 4.56
N ILE A 158 23.48 -18.72 3.71
CA ILE A 158 24.79 -19.14 3.18
C ILE A 158 25.83 -19.22 4.31
N LEU A 159 25.89 -18.21 5.19
CA LEU A 159 26.80 -18.22 6.35
C LEU A 159 26.49 -19.38 7.32
N GLY A 160 25.21 -19.68 7.53
CA GLY A 160 24.76 -20.85 8.30
C GLY A 160 25.27 -22.16 7.70
N LEU A 161 25.12 -22.35 6.39
CA LEU A 161 25.59 -23.56 5.69
C LEU A 161 27.12 -23.71 5.76
N LEU A 162 27.88 -22.62 5.58
CA LEU A 162 29.34 -22.64 5.63
C LEU A 162 29.87 -22.98 7.04
N THR A 163 29.24 -22.46 8.09
CA THR A 163 29.64 -22.76 9.48
C THR A 163 29.34 -24.21 9.87
N VAL A 164 28.22 -24.76 9.42
CA VAL A 164 27.88 -26.19 9.61
C VAL A 164 28.86 -27.10 8.87
N ARG A 165 29.20 -26.78 7.61
CA ARG A 165 30.16 -27.55 6.81
C ARG A 165 31.54 -27.62 7.45
N ARG A 166 32.02 -26.53 8.04
CA ARG A 166 33.32 -26.49 8.75
C ARG A 166 33.35 -27.33 10.02
N LYS A 167 32.22 -27.47 10.73
CA LYS A 167 32.13 -28.34 11.92
C LYS A 167 32.13 -29.82 11.53
N LEU A 168 31.42 -30.20 10.47
CA LEU A 168 31.38 -31.58 9.98
C LEU A 168 32.77 -32.07 9.54
N GLN A 169 33.54 -31.23 8.84
CA GLN A 169 34.90 -31.57 8.39
C GLN A 169 35.95 -31.65 9.51
N ARG A 170 35.66 -31.11 10.71
CA ARG A 170 36.55 -31.23 11.88
C ARG A 170 36.24 -32.47 12.74
N THR A 171 35.13 -33.14 12.47
CA THR A 171 34.65 -34.30 13.25
C THR A 171 34.76 -35.60 12.47
N ALA A 172 35.17 -35.54 11.20
CA ALA A 172 35.61 -36.64 10.36
C ALA A 172 37.14 -36.64 10.29
#